data_AF-A0A811RHC0-F1
#
_entry.id   AF-A0A811RHC0-F1
#
_cell.length_a   1.000
_cell.length_b   1.000
_cell.length_c   1.000
_cell.angle_alpha   90.00
_cell.angle_beta   90.00
_cell.angle_gamma   90.00
#
_symmetry.space_group_name_H-M   'P 1'
#
loop_
_entity.id
_entity.type
_entity.pdbx_description
1 polymer ?
#
loop_
_entity_poly.entity_id
_entity_poly.type
_entity_poly.pdbx_seq_one_letter_code
_entity_poly.pdbx_strand_id
1 'polypeptide(L)'
;MYMDPRRDPDAPLGDSSWSDLEYCKSTENWYCYAKSITEQGAWEAARARGLDLAVVIPVVVLGELLQPSMNTSTLHILKYLTGQTKEYVNKSHAYVHVKDAAEAHVRVLEAPGAGGRRYVCAERTLHRGELCRMLAGLFPEYPIPTRNQRKAIVDCSKIELLHSNMKKSMVKGVYE
;
A
#
# COMPACT_ATOMS: atom_id res chain seq x y z
N MET A 1 -0.48 -4.05 -3.50
CA MET A 1 -0.67 -5.32 -2.76
C MET A 1 -2.02 -5.98 -3.08
N TYR A 2 -2.84 -5.36 -3.94
CA TYR A 2 -3.90 -6.08 -4.62
C TYR A 2 -3.31 -6.83 -5.81
N MET A 3 -3.70 -8.10 -5.96
CA MET A 3 -3.18 -9.01 -6.97
C MET A 3 -4.35 -9.63 -7.70
N ASP A 4 -4.83 -8.99 -8.77
CA ASP A 4 -5.88 -9.52 -9.63
C ASP A 4 -5.48 -9.31 -11.09
N PRO A 5 -5.29 -10.38 -11.90
CA PRO A 5 -4.87 -10.26 -13.29
C PRO A 5 -6.02 -9.84 -14.22
N ARG A 6 -7.27 -9.89 -13.74
CA ARG A 6 -8.48 -9.54 -14.51
C ARG A 6 -8.95 -8.11 -14.26
N ARG A 7 -8.30 -7.42 -13.32
CA ARG A 7 -8.55 -6.02 -13.00
C ARG A 7 -8.40 -5.15 -14.24
N ASP A 8 -9.32 -4.20 -14.38
CA ASP A 8 -9.13 -3.04 -15.25
C ASP A 8 -7.95 -2.19 -14.72
N PRO A 9 -6.86 -2.02 -15.49
CA PRO A 9 -5.71 -1.24 -15.06
C PRO A 9 -6.05 0.22 -14.76
N ASP A 10 -7.10 0.77 -15.37
CA ASP A 10 -7.55 2.15 -15.21
C ASP A 10 -8.57 2.31 -14.07
N ALA A 11 -9.15 1.22 -13.55
CA ALA A 11 -10.08 1.30 -12.43
C ALA A 11 -9.35 1.70 -11.12
N PRO A 12 -9.95 2.58 -10.30
CA PRO A 12 -9.36 2.95 -9.01
C PRO A 12 -9.33 1.74 -8.08
N LEU A 13 -8.23 1.60 -7.33
CA LEU A 13 -8.15 0.65 -6.23
C LEU A 13 -8.82 1.26 -5.00
N GLY A 14 -9.82 0.55 -4.47
CA GLY A 14 -10.65 1.03 -3.38
C GLY A 14 -10.90 -0.02 -2.31
N ASP A 15 -11.85 0.30 -1.44
CA ASP A 15 -12.35 -0.56 -0.37
C ASP A 15 -13.08 -1.81 -0.87
N SER A 16 -13.57 -1.81 -2.11
CA SER A 16 -14.20 -2.96 -2.76
C SER A 16 -13.21 -3.90 -3.47
N SER A 17 -11.95 -3.50 -3.62
CA SER A 17 -10.95 -4.27 -4.37
C SER A 17 -10.42 -5.46 -3.57
N TRP A 18 -10.39 -6.65 -4.15
CA TRP A 18 -9.84 -7.86 -3.53
C TRP A 18 -8.77 -8.49 -4.43
N SER A 19 -7.81 -9.19 -3.82
CA SER A 19 -6.86 -9.99 -4.58
C SER A 19 -7.50 -11.29 -5.04
N ASP A 20 -7.15 -11.71 -6.25
CA ASP A 20 -7.40 -13.05 -6.76
C ASP A 20 -6.48 -14.05 -6.06
N LEU A 21 -7.07 -14.95 -5.28
CA LEU A 21 -6.33 -15.91 -4.45
C LEU A 21 -5.57 -16.95 -5.29
N GLU A 22 -6.12 -17.39 -6.41
CA GLU A 22 -5.48 -18.38 -7.29
C GLU A 22 -4.33 -17.75 -8.09
N TYR A 23 -4.47 -16.48 -8.47
CA TYR A 23 -3.37 -15.71 -9.04
C TYR A 23 -2.26 -15.51 -8.02
N CYS A 24 -2.58 -15.21 -6.76
CA CYS A 24 -1.57 -15.13 -5.71
C CYS A 24 -0.80 -16.45 -5.54
N LYS A 25 -1.49 -17.60 -5.56
CA LYS A 25 -0.85 -18.93 -5.49
C LYS A 25 0.02 -19.21 -6.71
N SER A 26 -0.54 -19.05 -7.91
CA SER A 26 0.16 -19.39 -9.17
C SER A 26 1.38 -18.51 -9.45
N THR A 27 1.44 -17.33 -8.86
CA THR A 27 2.60 -16.42 -8.93
C THR A 27 3.45 -16.41 -7.66
N GLU A 28 3.20 -17.34 -6.73
CA GLU A 28 3.91 -17.49 -5.45
C GLU A 28 3.92 -16.20 -4.59
N ASN A 29 2.92 -15.34 -4.74
CA ASN A 29 2.73 -14.14 -3.94
C ASN A 29 2.08 -14.48 -2.59
N TRP A 30 2.75 -15.34 -1.82
CA TRP A 30 2.26 -15.89 -0.55
C TRP A 30 1.91 -14.83 0.49
N TYR A 31 2.65 -13.72 0.52
CA TYR A 31 2.32 -12.60 1.41
C TYR A 31 0.97 -11.97 1.08
N CYS A 32 0.71 -11.69 -0.20
CA CYS A 32 -0.58 -11.14 -0.66
C CYS A 32 -1.72 -12.14 -0.43
N TYR A 33 -1.46 -13.43 -0.67
CA TYR A 33 -2.39 -14.52 -0.39
C TYR A 33 -2.77 -14.54 1.10
N ALA A 34 -1.77 -14.65 1.98
CA ALA A 34 -1.95 -14.74 3.43
C ALA A 34 -2.70 -13.54 3.99
N LYS A 35 -2.35 -12.31 3.55
CA LYS A 35 -3.06 -11.09 3.96
C LYS A 35 -4.53 -11.10 3.53
N SER A 36 -4.81 -11.55 2.31
CA SER A 36 -6.18 -11.59 1.77
C SER A 36 -7.06 -12.60 2.52
N ILE A 37 -6.58 -13.83 2.73
CA ILE A 37 -7.36 -14.85 3.46
C ILE A 37 -7.54 -14.50 4.94
N THR A 38 -6.53 -13.87 5.56
CA THR A 38 -6.62 -13.44 6.96
C THR A 38 -7.68 -12.36 7.13
N GLU A 39 -7.73 -11.40 6.20
CA GLU A 39 -8.76 -10.37 6.21
C GLU A 39 -10.16 -10.95 6.01
N GLN A 40 -10.34 -11.88 5.06
CA GLN A 40 -11.61 -12.58 4.85
C GLN A 40 -12.06 -13.33 6.11
N GLY A 41 -11.15 -14.06 6.76
CA GLY A 41 -11.41 -14.75 8.02
C GLY A 41 -11.74 -13.80 9.18
N ALA A 42 -11.10 -12.62 9.24
CA ALA A 42 -11.44 -11.60 10.23
C ALA A 42 -12.87 -11.08 10.04
N TRP A 43 -13.30 -10.84 8.80
CA TRP A 43 -14.68 -10.46 8.50
C TRP A 43 -15.70 -11.54 8.87
N GLU A 44 -15.40 -12.81 8.61
CA GLU A 44 -16.24 -13.95 9.02
C GLU A 44 -16.35 -14.05 10.54
N ALA A 45 -15.22 -13.96 11.24
CA ALA A 45 -15.18 -14.02 12.70
C ALA A 45 -15.92 -12.84 13.34
N ALA A 46 -15.80 -11.64 12.77
CA ALA A 46 -16.52 -10.46 13.24
C ALA A 46 -18.03 -10.63 13.10
N ARG A 47 -18.51 -11.08 11.92
CA ARG A 47 -19.94 -11.38 11.70
C ARG A 47 -20.46 -12.44 12.66
N ALA A 48 -19.71 -13.54 12.84
CA ALA A 48 -20.10 -14.63 13.72
C ALA A 48 -20.20 -14.22 15.21
N ARG A 49 -19.46 -13.18 15.61
CA ARG A 49 -19.39 -12.69 16.99
C ARG A 49 -20.17 -11.38 17.21
N GLY A 50 -20.81 -10.83 16.18
CA GLY A 50 -21.48 -9.53 16.26
C GLY A 50 -20.53 -8.37 16.56
N LEU A 51 -19.26 -8.46 16.13
CA LEU A 51 -18.28 -7.39 16.32
C LEU A 51 -18.38 -6.36 15.18
N ASP A 52 -18.31 -5.09 15.55
CA ASP A 52 -18.20 -4.01 14.58
C ASP A 52 -16.74 -3.86 14.12
N LEU A 53 -16.44 -4.39 12.94
CA LEU A 53 -15.08 -4.44 12.39
C LEU A 53 -14.88 -3.34 11.34
N ALA A 54 -13.78 -2.61 11.47
CA ALA A 54 -13.22 -1.78 10.41
C ALA A 54 -11.79 -2.25 10.10
N VAL A 55 -11.41 -2.24 8.82
CA VAL A 55 -10.07 -2.67 8.39
C VAL A 55 -9.33 -1.50 7.74
N VAL A 56 -8.16 -1.14 8.27
CA VAL A 56 -7.25 -0.19 7.63
C VAL A 56 -6.20 -0.96 6.82
N ILE A 57 -6.04 -0.59 5.56
CA ILE A 57 -5.18 -1.27 4.59
C ILE A 57 -4.08 -0.30 4.17
N PRO A 58 -2.96 -0.24 4.92
CA PRO A 58 -1.83 0.57 4.52
C PRO A 58 -1.09 -0.06 3.33
N VAL A 59 -0.59 0.81 2.45
CA VAL A 59 0.30 0.43 1.34
C VAL A 59 1.75 0.27 1.83
N VAL A 60 2.77 0.51 0.99
CA VAL A 60 4.17 0.47 1.47
C VAL A 60 4.39 1.59 2.47
N VAL A 61 4.46 1.23 3.76
CA VAL A 61 4.68 2.17 4.86
C VAL A 61 6.16 2.52 4.99
N LEU A 62 6.48 3.81 4.93
CA LEU A 62 7.83 4.34 5.11
C LEU A 62 7.83 5.43 6.18
N GLY A 63 8.97 5.67 6.81
CA GLY A 63 9.15 6.72 7.79
C GLY A 63 10.19 6.36 8.85
N GLU A 64 10.23 7.16 9.90
CA GLU A 64 11.12 6.99 11.03
C GLU A 64 10.88 5.64 11.73
N LEU A 65 11.98 4.95 12.06
CA LEU A 65 11.94 3.68 12.78
C LEU A 65 12.07 3.94 14.27
N LEU A 66 11.06 3.56 15.05
CA LEU A 66 11.13 3.61 16.51
C LEU A 66 11.78 2.34 17.09
N GLN A 67 11.73 1.25 16.34
CA GLN A 67 12.37 -0.02 16.68
C GLN A 67 13.79 -0.10 16.11
N PRO A 68 14.71 -0.84 16.76
CA PRO A 68 16.11 -0.92 16.33
C PRO A 68 16.32 -1.72 15.02
N SER A 69 15.35 -2.56 14.63
CA SER A 69 15.44 -3.41 13.46
C SER A 69 14.68 -2.83 12.26
N MET A 70 15.27 -2.92 11.07
CA MET A 70 14.58 -2.53 9.84
C MET A 70 13.43 -3.47 9.49
N ASN A 71 12.32 -2.89 9.04
CA ASN A 71 11.22 -3.65 8.45
C ASN A 71 11.42 -3.85 6.94
N THR A 72 10.62 -4.73 6.34
CA THR A 72 10.68 -5.06 4.90
C THR A 72 10.50 -3.85 3.98
N SER A 73 9.62 -2.90 4.33
CA SER A 73 9.37 -1.69 3.53
C SER A 73 10.60 -0.79 3.50
N THR A 74 11.29 -0.63 4.62
CA THR A 74 12.52 0.15 4.70
C THR A 74 13.67 -0.56 3.97
N LEU A 75 13.83 -1.87 4.14
CA LEU A 75 14.83 -2.66 3.39
C LEU A 75 14.63 -2.54 1.87
N HIS A 76 13.38 -2.47 1.44
CA HIS A 76 13.02 -2.27 0.04
C HIS A 76 13.50 -0.93 -0.54
N ILE A 77 13.67 0.11 0.29
CA ILE A 77 14.31 1.38 -0.10
C ILE A 77 15.83 1.28 0.03
N LEU A 78 16.32 0.72 1.14
CA LEU A 78 17.75 0.65 1.45
C LEU A 78 18.57 -0.06 0.37
N LYS A 79 18.02 -1.08 -0.29
CA LYS A 79 18.70 -1.80 -1.37
C LYS A 79 19.16 -0.88 -2.53
N TYR A 80 18.49 0.25 -2.74
CA TYR A 80 18.87 1.24 -3.75
C TYR A 80 20.00 2.14 -3.26
N LEU A 81 19.95 2.55 -2.00
CA LEU A 81 20.99 3.38 -1.38
C LEU A 81 22.30 2.59 -1.21
N THR A 82 22.22 1.30 -0.91
CA THR A 82 23.41 0.46 -0.65
C THR A 82 24.03 -0.14 -1.90
N GLY A 83 23.46 0.10 -3.09
CA GLY A 83 23.93 -0.51 -4.34
C GLY A 83 23.74 -2.03 -4.43
N GLN A 84 22.97 -2.63 -3.52
CA GLN A 84 22.59 -4.05 -3.59
C GLN A 84 21.86 -4.40 -4.89
N THR A 85 21.23 -3.40 -5.51
CA THR A 85 20.64 -3.53 -6.84
C THR A 85 21.15 -2.45 -7.79
N LYS A 86 21.61 -2.89 -8.97
CA LYS A 86 22.14 -2.01 -10.02
C LYS A 86 21.07 -1.53 -11.01
N GLU A 87 19.86 -2.08 -10.91
CA GLU A 87 18.74 -1.75 -11.78
C GLU A 87 17.45 -1.75 -10.98
N TYR A 88 16.55 -0.83 -11.30
CA TYR A 88 15.25 -0.80 -10.67
C TYR A 88 14.21 -1.60 -11.47
N VAL A 89 13.19 -2.13 -10.79
CA VAL A 89 12.12 -2.91 -11.44
C VAL A 89 11.10 -1.99 -12.12
N ASN A 90 10.54 -2.41 -13.26
CA ASN A 90 9.49 -1.67 -13.96
C ASN A 90 8.11 -1.85 -13.30
N LYS A 91 7.95 -1.35 -12.08
CA LYS A 91 6.70 -1.47 -11.31
C LYS A 91 6.40 -0.21 -10.51
N SER A 92 5.13 0.08 -10.34
CA SER A 92 4.64 1.15 -9.48
C SER A 92 4.12 0.59 -8.17
N HIS A 93 4.37 1.29 -7.05
CA HIS A 93 3.76 0.99 -5.75
C HIS A 93 3.23 2.28 -5.13
N ALA A 94 2.17 2.14 -4.32
CA ALA A 94 1.74 3.21 -3.43
C ALA A 94 2.54 3.22 -2.12
N TYR A 95 2.76 4.42 -1.59
CA TYR A 95 3.46 4.68 -0.35
C TYR A 95 2.58 5.51 0.59
N VAL A 96 2.84 5.35 1.88
CA VAL A 96 2.24 6.16 2.95
C VAL A 96 3.26 6.36 4.06
N HIS A 97 3.22 7.51 4.71
CA HIS A 97 4.07 7.76 5.87
C HIS A 97 3.56 6.98 7.09
N VAL A 98 4.47 6.49 7.94
CA VAL A 98 4.12 5.68 9.14
C VAL A 98 3.21 6.42 10.11
N LYS A 99 3.41 7.73 10.28
CA LYS A 99 2.54 8.57 11.12
C LYS A 99 1.11 8.65 10.56
N ASP A 100 0.97 8.77 9.23
CA ASP A 100 -0.36 8.82 8.60
C ASP A 100 -1.08 7.47 8.67
N ALA A 101 -0.33 6.37 8.55
CA ALA A 101 -0.88 5.03 8.74
C ALA A 101 -1.36 4.81 10.19
N ALA A 102 -0.60 5.26 11.19
CA ALA A 102 -0.99 5.17 12.60
C ALA A 102 -2.22 6.05 12.88
N GLU A 103 -2.20 7.31 12.44
CA GLU A 103 -3.30 8.25 12.55
C GLU A 103 -4.59 7.70 11.92
N ALA A 104 -4.49 7.03 10.76
CA ALA A 104 -5.65 6.43 10.11
C ALA A 104 -6.33 5.36 10.99
N HIS A 105 -5.57 4.56 11.75
CA HIS A 105 -6.15 3.58 12.66
C HIS A 105 -6.88 4.27 13.83
N VAL A 106 -6.27 5.30 14.42
CA VAL A 106 -6.89 6.08 15.51
C VAL A 106 -8.19 6.70 15.04
N ARG A 107 -8.17 7.39 13.89
CA ARG A 107 -9.36 8.04 13.33
C ARG A 107 -10.47 7.08 12.97
N VAL A 108 -10.14 5.92 12.40
CA VAL A 108 -11.14 4.89 12.06
C VAL A 108 -11.75 4.29 13.33
N LEU A 109 -10.94 4.10 14.38
CA LEU A 109 -11.43 3.60 15.66
C LEU A 109 -12.37 4.60 16.36
N GLU A 110 -12.04 5.90 16.31
CA GLU A 110 -12.80 6.95 17.00
C GLU A 110 -14.03 7.43 16.22
N ALA A 111 -14.07 7.23 14.91
CA ALA A 111 -15.14 7.73 14.05
C ALA A 111 -16.44 6.92 14.23
N PRO A 112 -17.57 7.57 14.59
CA PRO A 112 -18.86 6.91 14.60
C PRO A 112 -19.20 6.33 13.22
N GLY A 113 -19.67 5.08 13.18
CA GLY A 113 -20.11 4.44 11.93
C GLY A 113 -18.99 4.07 10.96
N ALA A 114 -17.73 4.06 11.40
CA ALA A 114 -16.61 3.58 10.59
C ALA A 114 -16.58 2.05 10.40
N GLY A 115 -17.38 1.35 11.18
CA GLY A 115 -17.58 -0.09 11.11
C GLY A 115 -18.15 -0.60 9.78
N GLY A 116 -17.92 -1.89 9.51
CA GLY A 116 -18.40 -2.59 8.33
C GLY A 116 -17.68 -2.24 7.04
N ARG A 117 -16.55 -1.52 7.10
CA ARG A 117 -15.85 -0.99 5.93
C ARG A 117 -14.34 -1.22 5.95
N ARG A 118 -13.74 -1.06 4.78
CA ARG A 118 -12.29 -1.13 4.54
C ARG A 118 -11.79 0.27 4.18
N TYR A 119 -10.59 0.64 4.63
CA TYR A 119 -9.99 1.95 4.45
C TYR A 119 -8.60 1.81 3.85
N VAL A 120 -8.47 2.13 2.56
CA VAL A 120 -7.15 2.13 1.90
C VAL A 120 -6.37 3.37 2.34
N CYS A 121 -5.19 3.15 2.92
CA CYS A 121 -4.34 4.22 3.45
C CYS A 121 -3.10 4.36 2.56
N ALA A 122 -3.11 5.38 1.69
CA ALA A 122 -2.08 5.68 0.68
C ALA A 122 -1.95 7.19 0.46
N GLU A 123 -0.72 7.68 0.24
CA GLU A 123 -0.43 9.10 -0.07
C GLU A 123 0.02 9.35 -1.51
N ARG A 124 0.78 8.44 -2.14
CA ARG A 124 1.01 8.49 -3.59
C ARG A 124 1.47 7.18 -4.18
N THR A 125 1.19 7.00 -5.45
CA THR A 125 1.80 5.94 -6.27
C THR A 125 3.00 6.50 -7.01
N LEU A 126 4.14 5.82 -6.89
CA LEU A 126 5.34 6.14 -7.65
C LEU A 126 5.73 4.95 -8.51
N HIS A 127 6.06 5.24 -9.76
CA HIS A 127 6.89 4.33 -10.55
C HIS A 127 8.26 4.20 -9.91
N ARG A 128 8.88 3.02 -10.00
CA ARG A 128 10.18 2.81 -9.37
C ARG A 128 11.27 3.76 -9.86
N GLY A 129 11.28 4.11 -11.14
CA GLY A 129 12.22 5.07 -11.71
C GLY A 129 12.02 6.48 -11.17
N GLU A 130 10.78 6.88 -10.85
CA GLU A 130 10.52 8.15 -10.16
C GLU A 130 11.06 8.12 -8.73
N LEU A 131 10.83 7.04 -7.98
CA LEU A 131 11.42 6.88 -6.66
C LEU A 131 12.95 6.96 -6.71
N CYS A 132 13.60 6.24 -7.63
CA CYS A 132 15.06 6.27 -7.76
C CYS A 132 15.58 7.67 -8.12
N ARG A 133 14.88 8.42 -8.99
CA ARG A 133 15.22 9.83 -9.27
C ARG A 133 15.10 10.72 -8.03
N MET A 134 14.04 10.55 -7.23
CA MET A 134 13.88 11.29 -5.97
C MET A 134 15.01 10.99 -4.99
N LEU A 135 15.34 9.70 -4.81
CA LEU A 135 16.45 9.30 -3.94
C LEU A 135 17.77 9.89 -4.43
N ALA A 136 18.05 9.86 -5.74
CA ALA A 136 19.29 10.38 -6.30
C ALA A 136 19.42 11.90 -6.14
N GLY A 137 18.30 12.63 -6.15
CA GLY A 137 18.29 14.06 -5.86
C GLY A 137 18.54 14.39 -4.38
N LEU A 138 18.06 13.55 -3.47
CA LEU A 138 18.22 13.74 -2.01
C LEU A 138 19.60 13.25 -1.50
N PHE A 139 20.14 12.22 -2.14
CA PHE A 139 21.32 11.47 -1.67
C PHE A 139 22.29 11.19 -2.84
N PRO A 140 22.86 12.24 -3.46
CA PRO A 140 23.68 12.10 -4.67
C PRO A 140 24.97 11.30 -4.48
N GLU A 141 25.43 11.12 -3.24
CA GLU A 141 26.62 10.36 -2.87
C GLU A 141 26.42 8.83 -2.90
N TYR A 142 25.18 8.36 -2.97
CA TYR A 142 24.87 6.93 -2.95
C TYR A 142 24.73 6.33 -4.36
N PRO A 143 25.06 5.04 -4.56
CA PRO A 143 25.04 4.34 -5.84
C PRO A 143 23.62 3.96 -6.32
N ILE A 144 22.73 4.95 -6.43
CA ILE A 144 21.33 4.75 -6.77
C ILE A 144 21.18 4.43 -8.26
N PRO A 145 20.43 3.38 -8.66
CA PRO A 145 20.32 2.98 -10.05
C PRO A 145 19.47 3.94 -10.87
N THR A 146 19.94 4.23 -12.09
CA THR A 146 19.23 5.06 -13.09
C THR A 146 18.59 4.25 -14.22
N ARG A 147 18.89 2.94 -14.29
CA ARG A 147 18.41 2.05 -15.34
C ARG A 147 17.34 1.07 -14.85
N ASN A 148 16.36 0.82 -15.71
CA ASN A 148 15.32 -0.18 -15.51
C ASN A 148 15.80 -1.60 -15.88
N GLN A 149 15.28 -2.61 -15.20
CA GLN A 149 15.45 -4.02 -15.59
C GLN A 149 14.81 -4.27 -16.96
N ARG A 150 15.53 -4.99 -17.85
CA ARG A 150 15.07 -5.34 -19.21
C ARG A 150 14.02 -6.46 -19.22
N LYS A 151 12.92 -6.33 -18.46
CA LYS A 151 11.74 -7.21 -18.54
C LYS A 151 10.48 -6.39 -18.85
N ALA A 152 9.54 -7.03 -19.55
CA ALA A 152 8.35 -6.40 -20.14
C ALA A 152 7.51 -5.58 -19.12
N ILE A 153 6.84 -4.57 -19.67
CA ILE A 153 6.08 -3.52 -18.97
C ILE A 153 4.88 -4.12 -18.22
N VAL A 154 4.75 -3.83 -16.92
CA VAL A 154 3.46 -3.92 -16.20
C VAL A 154 3.23 -2.57 -15.55
N ASP A 155 2.46 -1.73 -16.24
CA ASP A 155 2.07 -0.42 -15.75
C ASP A 155 0.96 -0.57 -14.69
N CYS A 156 1.20 -0.06 -13.49
CA CYS A 156 0.22 0.05 -12.42
C CYS A 156 0.21 1.49 -11.86
N SER A 157 0.53 2.49 -12.69
CA SER A 157 0.84 3.87 -12.29
C SER A 157 -0.33 4.68 -11.73
N LYS A 158 -1.58 4.19 -11.77
CA LYS A 158 -2.75 4.98 -11.34
C LYS A 158 -3.51 4.27 -10.22
N ILE A 159 -3.15 4.61 -8.98
CA ILE A 159 -4.08 4.50 -7.84
C ILE A 159 -4.59 5.93 -7.63
N GLU A 160 -5.88 6.16 -7.85
CA GLU A 160 -6.48 7.42 -7.43
C GLU A 160 -6.30 7.57 -5.92
N LEU A 161 -5.72 8.69 -5.55
CA LEU A 161 -5.42 9.02 -4.19
C LEU A 161 -6.66 9.46 -3.44
N LEU A 162 -7.04 8.71 -2.40
CA LEU A 162 -8.02 9.12 -1.40
C LEU A 162 -7.54 10.28 -0.50
N HIS A 163 -6.53 11.06 -0.91
CA HIS A 163 -6.12 12.27 -0.18
C HIS A 163 -7.21 13.36 -0.23
N SER A 164 -8.01 13.42 -1.30
CA SER A 164 -9.12 14.39 -1.37
C SER A 164 -10.40 13.89 -0.69
N ASN A 165 -10.64 12.58 -0.67
CA ASN A 165 -11.87 12.00 -0.11
C ASN A 165 -11.78 11.59 1.36
N MET A 166 -10.61 11.38 1.97
CA MET A 166 -10.56 11.28 3.44
C MET A 166 -10.84 12.65 4.11
N LYS A 167 -10.35 13.76 3.53
CA LYS A 167 -10.70 15.10 4.01
C LYS A 167 -12.16 15.49 3.70
N LYS A 168 -12.71 15.11 2.54
CA LYS A 168 -14.11 15.46 2.19
C LYS A 168 -15.17 14.50 2.76
N SER A 169 -14.90 13.20 2.84
CA SER A 169 -15.84 12.21 3.39
C SER A 169 -15.97 12.34 4.92
N MET A 170 -14.86 12.60 5.63
CA MET A 170 -14.92 12.83 7.08
C MET A 170 -15.44 14.24 7.45
N VAL A 171 -15.53 15.18 6.51
CA VAL A 171 -16.19 16.49 6.74
C VAL A 171 -17.67 16.46 6.33
N LYS A 172 -18.07 15.60 5.39
CA LYS A 172 -19.50 15.44 5.02
C LYS A 172 -20.32 14.60 6.02
N GLY A 173 -19.69 13.85 6.91
CA GLY A 173 -20.39 13.03 7.92
C GLY A 173 -20.44 13.61 9.33
N VAL A 174 -19.99 14.86 9.55
CA VAL A 174 -19.93 15.50 10.88
C VAL A 174 -20.98 16.63 11.04
N TYR A 175 -21.74 16.95 9.98
CA TYR A 175 -22.80 17.97 10.01
C TYR A 175 -24.03 17.63 9.17
N GLU A 176 -24.45 16.35 9.12
CA GLU A 176 -25.83 15.97 8.76
C GLU A 176 -26.31 14.84 9.66
#